data_AF-A0A7J0D149-F1
#
_entry.id   AF-A0A7J0D149-F1
#
_cell.length_a   1.000
_cell.length_b   1.000
_cell.length_c   1.000
_cell.angle_alpha   90.00
_cell.angle_beta   90.00
_cell.angle_gamma   90.00
#
_symmetry.space_group_name_H-M   'P 1'
#
loop_
_entity.id
_entity.type
_entity.pdbx_description
1 polymer ?
#
loop_
_entity_poly.entity_id
_entity_poly.type
_entity_poly.pdbx_seq_one_letter_code
_entity_poly.pdbx_strand_id
1 'polypeptide(L)'
;MSTDATPAPPRPPVKRLTPDDPRLSFDGITGWSPEGDCAGAGGGLLPLRMPLDRLDTTLSANLARLARTTAGVRFAVRTDAASIELEVENSPGGSPLDVRVDGLLAHRWTGGPGRHRIAFALPGGGARPAEVEVWLPHLSATRIAAVSLSGHRSPPVAVDRPGARWVVYGSSIVHCMYAAGPSETWPALVAAERGWRLRNLGLAGRPTSIRSSRGRSGTRRRT
;
A
#
# COMPACT_ATOMS: atom_id res chain seq x y z
N MET A 1 50.30 -10.69 26.91
CA MET A 1 49.60 -9.58 26.23
C MET A 1 48.17 -10.01 26.05
N SER A 2 47.29 -9.65 26.99
CA SER A 2 45.86 -9.93 26.88
C SER A 2 45.24 -8.94 25.91
N THR A 3 44.74 -9.43 24.79
CA THR A 3 43.93 -8.67 23.83
C THR A 3 42.59 -8.39 24.50
N ASP A 4 42.43 -7.15 24.98
CA ASP A 4 41.15 -6.66 25.49
C ASP A 4 40.20 -6.51 24.29
N ALA A 5 39.32 -7.50 24.11
CA ALA A 5 38.31 -7.48 23.08
C ALA A 5 37.28 -6.41 23.45
N THR A 6 37.34 -5.26 22.78
CA THR A 6 36.31 -4.22 22.91
C THR A 6 34.94 -4.85 22.68
N PRO A 7 34.01 -4.81 23.65
CA PRO A 7 32.70 -5.39 23.49
C PRO A 7 31.99 -4.71 22.31
N ALA A 8 31.42 -5.52 21.41
CA ALA A 8 30.64 -5.01 20.29
C ALA A 8 29.54 -4.06 20.81
N PRO A 9 29.29 -2.91 20.15
CA PRO A 9 28.28 -1.97 20.60
C PRO A 9 26.92 -2.68 20.72
N PRO A 10 26.10 -2.32 21.72
CA PRO A 10 24.80 -2.92 21.90
C PRO A 10 23.96 -2.74 20.63
N ARG A 11 23.34 -3.83 20.15
CA ARG A 11 22.47 -3.76 18.97
C ARG A 11 21.33 -2.79 19.25
N PRO A 12 21.01 -1.89 18.30
CA PRO A 12 19.90 -0.97 18.48
C PRO A 12 18.61 -1.76 18.70
N PRO A 13 17.69 -1.27 19.55
CA PRO A 13 16.41 -1.94 19.80
C PRO A 13 15.61 -2.04 18.49
N VAL A 14 15.03 -3.21 18.25
CA VAL A 14 14.20 -3.48 17.07
C VAL A 14 12.80 -3.86 17.52
N LYS A 15 11.78 -3.18 16.99
CA LYS A 15 10.38 -3.50 17.21
C LYS A 15 9.76 -3.97 15.90
N ARG A 16 9.41 -5.26 15.84
CA ARG A 16 8.64 -5.84 14.74
C ARG A 16 7.15 -5.73 15.03
N LEU A 17 6.38 -5.24 14.05
CA LEU A 17 4.94 -5.05 14.07
C LEU A 17 4.32 -5.88 12.95
N THR A 18 3.23 -6.57 13.24
CA THR A 18 2.39 -7.23 12.23
C THR A 18 1.45 -6.20 11.58
N PRO A 19 0.91 -6.45 10.38
CA PRO A 19 0.05 -5.47 9.70
C PRO A 19 -1.22 -5.09 10.48
N ASP A 20 -1.69 -5.96 11.37
CA ASP A 20 -2.85 -5.76 12.23
C ASP A 20 -2.52 -5.17 13.61
N ASP A 21 -1.24 -4.86 13.89
CA ASP A 21 -0.84 -4.23 15.16
C ASP A 21 -1.51 -2.83 15.28
N PRO A 22 -2.17 -2.53 16.41
CA PRO A 22 -2.92 -1.27 16.59
C PRO A 22 -2.06 -0.01 16.56
N ARG A 23 -0.73 -0.14 16.64
CA ARG A 23 0.21 0.99 16.46
C ARG A 23 0.34 1.43 15.01
N LEU A 24 -0.03 0.58 14.05
CA LEU A 24 -0.06 0.93 12.63
C LEU A 24 -1.45 1.47 12.28
N SER A 25 -1.53 2.77 12.02
CA SER A 25 -2.78 3.45 11.68
C SER A 25 -3.02 3.35 10.17
N PHE A 26 -3.88 2.44 9.74
CA PHE A 26 -4.21 2.24 8.32
C PHE A 26 -5.33 3.16 7.83
N ASP A 27 -5.16 3.64 6.59
CA ASP A 27 -6.16 4.37 5.81
C ASP A 27 -6.33 3.74 4.42
N GLY A 28 -7.49 4.00 3.82
CA GLY A 28 -7.84 3.47 2.50
C GLY A 28 -8.28 2.01 2.50
N ILE A 29 -8.37 1.36 3.66
CA ILE A 29 -8.74 -0.06 3.79
C ILE A 29 -10.16 -0.25 4.36
N THR A 30 -10.79 -1.36 4.03
CA THR A 30 -12.04 -1.87 4.64
C THR A 30 -11.84 -3.16 5.41
N GLY A 31 -10.70 -3.83 5.21
CA GLY A 31 -10.36 -5.09 5.85
C GLY A 31 -9.11 -5.71 5.25
N TRP A 32 -8.89 -6.98 5.60
CA TRP A 32 -7.70 -7.75 5.25
C TRP A 32 -8.09 -9.04 4.53
N SER A 33 -7.28 -9.45 3.54
CA SER A 33 -7.36 -10.77 2.93
C SER A 33 -6.15 -11.60 3.37
N PRO A 34 -6.34 -12.72 4.10
CA PRO A 34 -5.27 -13.66 4.40
C PRO A 34 -4.93 -14.51 3.16
N GLU A 35 -5.91 -14.80 2.30
CA GLU A 35 -5.77 -15.62 1.09
C GLU A 35 -4.95 -14.92 0.03
N GLY A 36 -3.86 -15.56 -0.41
CA GLY A 36 -3.03 -15.09 -1.51
C GLY A 36 -2.92 -16.09 -2.64
N ASP A 37 -2.94 -15.59 -3.87
CA ASP A 37 -2.65 -16.36 -5.09
C ASP A 37 -1.16 -16.74 -5.23
N CYS A 38 -0.33 -16.38 -4.26
CA CYS A 38 1.11 -16.61 -4.29
C CYS A 38 1.47 -17.75 -3.35
N ALA A 39 1.78 -18.91 -3.92
CA ALA A 39 2.26 -20.08 -3.20
C ALA A 39 3.64 -19.82 -2.58
N GLY A 40 3.69 -19.55 -1.28
CA GLY A 40 4.92 -19.44 -0.51
C GLY A 40 4.62 -19.27 0.97
N ALA A 41 5.11 -20.20 1.79
CA ALA A 41 4.98 -20.18 3.25
C ALA A 41 5.73 -18.96 3.84
N GLY A 42 4.99 -17.86 3.94
CA GLY A 42 5.44 -16.59 4.50
C GLY A 42 4.25 -15.65 4.45
N GLY A 43 3.36 -15.79 5.45
CA GLY A 43 2.07 -15.11 5.52
C GLY A 43 2.23 -13.58 5.51
N GLY A 44 1.34 -12.92 4.76
CA GLY A 44 1.21 -11.48 4.73
C GLY A 44 -0.23 -11.12 4.43
N LEU A 45 -0.71 -10.03 5.03
CA LEU A 45 -2.08 -9.58 4.85
C LEU A 45 -2.14 -8.61 3.68
N LEU A 46 -3.11 -8.84 2.79
CA LEU A 46 -3.44 -7.89 1.74
C LEU A 46 -4.47 -6.88 2.29
N PRO A 47 -4.13 -5.59 2.38
CA PRO A 47 -5.11 -4.57 2.68
C PRO A 47 -6.09 -4.40 1.51
N LEU A 48 -7.39 -4.44 1.81
CA LEU A 48 -8.43 -4.36 0.80
C LEU A 48 -9.10 -2.99 0.81
N ARG A 49 -9.31 -2.42 -0.36
CA ARG A 49 -10.06 -1.15 -0.53
C ARG A 49 -11.58 -1.35 -0.53
N MET A 50 -12.01 -2.59 -0.76
CA MET A 50 -13.41 -3.03 -0.83
C MET A 50 -13.59 -4.28 0.06
N PRO A 51 -14.73 -4.43 0.75
CA PRO A 51 -15.01 -5.62 1.55
C PRO A 51 -14.97 -6.91 0.72
N LEU A 52 -14.52 -8.02 1.32
CA LEU A 52 -14.37 -9.31 0.64
C LEU A 52 -15.69 -9.82 0.04
N ASP A 53 -16.78 -9.73 0.80
CA ASP A 53 -18.13 -10.12 0.37
C ASP A 53 -18.59 -9.40 -0.92
N ARG A 54 -18.11 -8.16 -1.13
CA ARG A 54 -18.39 -7.38 -2.34
C ARG A 54 -17.48 -7.75 -3.51
N LEU A 55 -16.26 -8.21 -3.23
CA LEU A 55 -15.38 -8.77 -4.27
C LEU A 55 -15.93 -10.11 -4.77
N ASP A 56 -16.50 -10.94 -3.91
CA ASP A 56 -17.00 -12.28 -4.28
C ASP A 56 -18.26 -12.23 -5.16
N THR A 57 -19.02 -11.14 -5.07
CA THR A 57 -20.18 -10.89 -5.94
C THR A 57 -19.81 -10.25 -7.27
N THR A 58 -18.53 -9.95 -7.49
CA THR A 58 -18.05 -9.33 -8.73
C THR A 58 -17.99 -10.33 -9.88
N LEU A 59 -18.77 -10.08 -10.94
CA LEU A 59 -18.84 -10.94 -12.13
C LEU A 59 -17.65 -10.79 -13.11
N SER A 60 -16.66 -9.95 -12.78
CA SER A 60 -15.51 -9.67 -13.64
C SER A 60 -14.18 -9.91 -12.92
N ALA A 61 -13.42 -10.89 -13.40
CA ALA A 61 -12.07 -11.18 -12.90
C ALA A 61 -11.15 -9.95 -12.95
N ASN A 62 -11.28 -9.10 -13.98
CA ASN A 62 -10.48 -7.88 -14.08
C ASN A 62 -10.89 -6.84 -13.03
N LEU A 63 -12.19 -6.70 -12.74
CA LEU A 63 -12.67 -5.82 -11.68
C LEU A 63 -12.20 -6.30 -10.30
N ALA A 64 -12.32 -7.61 -10.03
CA ALA A 64 -11.83 -8.22 -8.80
C ALA A 64 -10.31 -7.98 -8.62
N ARG A 65 -9.52 -8.18 -9.69
CA ARG A 65 -8.08 -7.90 -9.70
C ARG A 65 -7.77 -6.42 -9.42
N LEU A 66 -8.47 -5.49 -10.08
CA LEU A 66 -8.25 -4.05 -9.90
C LEU A 66 -8.63 -3.60 -8.49
N ALA A 67 -9.72 -4.12 -7.92
CA ALA A 67 -10.16 -3.77 -6.58
C ALA A 67 -9.19 -4.30 -5.49
N ARG A 68 -8.39 -5.33 -5.79
CA ARG A 68 -7.30 -5.83 -4.95
C ARG A 68 -6.00 -5.00 -5.05
N THR A 69 -5.86 -4.05 -5.98
CA THR A 69 -4.71 -3.12 -5.96
C THR A 69 -4.74 -2.24 -4.71
N THR A 70 -3.60 -1.73 -4.30
CA THR A 70 -3.44 -0.94 -3.07
C THR A 70 -3.50 0.58 -3.31
N ALA A 71 -4.25 1.03 -4.32
CA ALA A 71 -4.40 2.46 -4.64
C ALA A 71 -4.93 3.30 -3.46
N GLY A 72 -4.15 4.28 -3.04
CA GLY A 72 -4.50 5.15 -1.91
C GLY A 72 -4.44 4.47 -0.53
N VAL A 73 -4.01 3.21 -0.47
CA VAL A 73 -3.76 2.50 0.79
C VAL A 73 -2.44 2.99 1.37
N ARG A 74 -2.48 3.31 2.65
CA ARG A 74 -1.31 3.72 3.42
C ARG A 74 -1.47 3.38 4.88
N PHE A 75 -0.36 3.33 5.59
CA PHE A 75 -0.35 3.30 7.05
C PHE A 75 0.62 4.31 7.60
N ALA A 76 0.40 4.71 8.84
CA ALA A 76 1.32 5.57 9.56
C ALA A 76 1.58 5.09 10.98
N VAL A 77 2.76 5.46 11.48
CA VAL A 77 3.20 5.22 12.84
C VAL A 77 4.01 6.42 13.31
N ARG A 78 3.84 6.81 14.56
CA ARG A 78 4.67 7.84 15.17
C ARG A 78 5.78 7.19 15.98
N THR A 79 7.02 7.52 15.64
CA THR A 79 8.20 6.85 16.17
C THR A 79 9.44 7.75 16.10
N ASP A 80 10.38 7.54 17.01
CA ASP A 80 11.73 8.12 16.98
C ASP A 80 12.76 7.13 16.40
N ALA A 81 12.33 6.07 15.71
CA ALA A 81 13.22 5.09 15.11
C ALA A 81 14.22 5.72 14.13
N ALA A 82 15.40 5.11 14.02
CA ALA A 82 16.43 5.48 13.05
C ALA A 82 16.15 4.91 11.65
N SER A 83 15.44 3.79 11.57
CA SER A 83 15.04 3.19 10.29
C SER A 83 13.73 2.42 10.40
N ILE A 84 13.08 2.27 9.25
CA ILE A 84 11.93 1.41 9.03
C ILE A 84 12.28 0.36 7.99
N GLU A 85 12.03 -0.91 8.28
CA GLU A 85 12.14 -2.02 7.35
C GLU A 85 10.75 -2.60 7.06
N LEU A 86 10.50 -2.87 5.78
CA LEU A 86 9.25 -3.42 5.28
C LEU A 86 9.51 -4.79 4.65
N GLU A 87 8.72 -5.77 5.06
CA GLU A 87 8.61 -7.05 4.37
C GLU A 87 7.31 -7.07 3.57
N VAL A 88 7.42 -7.01 2.25
CA VAL A 88 6.26 -6.88 1.35
C VAL A 88 6.31 -7.87 0.20
N GLU A 89 5.14 -8.20 -0.35
CA GLU A 89 5.00 -9.00 -1.56
C GLU A 89 4.15 -8.24 -2.59
N ASN A 90 4.76 -7.91 -3.74
CA ASN A 90 4.11 -7.14 -4.78
C ASN A 90 3.62 -8.05 -5.92
N SER A 91 2.37 -7.88 -6.33
CA SER A 91 1.86 -8.45 -7.58
C SER A 91 2.34 -7.66 -8.80
N PRO A 92 2.24 -8.23 -10.02
CA PRO A 92 2.50 -7.50 -11.26
C PRO A 92 1.62 -6.24 -11.46
N GLY A 93 2.14 -5.27 -12.22
CA GLY A 93 1.47 -4.00 -12.55
C GLY A 93 2.15 -2.74 -11.97
N GLY A 94 3.19 -2.93 -11.17
CA GLY A 94 3.78 -2.00 -10.19
C GLY A 94 3.84 -0.51 -10.47
N SER A 95 3.81 0.23 -9.37
CA SER A 95 4.17 1.64 -9.21
C SER A 95 5.10 1.76 -8.00
N PRO A 96 5.73 2.92 -7.76
CA PRO A 96 6.56 3.08 -6.57
C PRO A 96 5.78 2.94 -5.26
N LEU A 97 6.52 2.65 -4.18
CA LEU A 97 6.14 2.85 -2.79
C LEU A 97 6.78 4.14 -2.31
N ASP A 98 6.04 4.95 -1.55
CA ASP A 98 6.58 6.18 -0.95
C ASP A 98 6.66 6.03 0.57
N VAL A 99 7.77 6.47 1.16
CA VAL A 99 7.91 6.68 2.60
C VAL A 99 7.97 8.19 2.85
N ARG A 100 7.07 8.69 3.68
CA ARG A 100 6.98 10.10 4.06
C ARG A 100 7.28 10.25 5.55
N VAL A 101 7.94 11.35 5.91
CA VAL A 101 8.23 11.71 7.30
C VAL A 101 7.75 13.12 7.54
N ASP A 102 6.91 13.31 8.56
CA ASP A 102 6.24 14.57 8.90
C ASP A 102 5.58 15.22 7.65
N GLY A 103 4.95 14.38 6.81
CA GLY A 103 4.26 14.81 5.60
C GLY A 103 5.17 15.13 4.40
N LEU A 104 6.49 14.97 4.49
CA LEU A 104 7.43 15.18 3.38
C LEU A 104 7.88 13.84 2.79
N LEU A 105 8.03 13.75 1.46
CA LEU A 105 8.55 12.55 0.80
C LEU A 105 10.04 12.37 1.18
N ALA A 106 10.35 11.29 1.91
CA ALA A 106 11.70 10.96 2.34
C ALA A 106 12.34 9.91 1.41
N HIS A 107 11.57 8.90 1.01
CA HIS A 107 12.05 7.86 0.09
C HIS A 107 10.98 7.49 -0.92
N ARG A 108 11.43 7.18 -2.14
CA ARG A 108 10.63 6.53 -3.17
C ARG A 108 11.35 5.27 -3.61
N TRP A 109 10.67 4.14 -3.55
CA TRP A 109 11.23 2.85 -3.91
C TRP A 109 10.41 2.20 -5.01
N THR A 110 11.10 1.74 -6.05
CA THR A 110 10.50 1.00 -7.16
C THR A 110 10.97 -0.45 -7.07
N GLY A 111 10.07 -1.34 -6.64
CA GLY A 111 10.30 -2.78 -6.63
C GLY A 111 9.49 -3.47 -7.69
N GLY A 112 10.09 -4.47 -8.33
CA GLY A 112 9.37 -5.38 -9.23
C GLY A 112 8.39 -6.30 -8.48
N PRO A 113 7.70 -7.20 -9.20
CA PRO A 113 6.88 -8.24 -8.60
C PRO A 113 7.72 -9.18 -7.71
N GLY A 114 7.10 -9.78 -6.70
CA GLY A 114 7.74 -10.73 -5.78
C GLY A 114 7.93 -10.20 -4.37
N ARG A 115 8.69 -10.95 -3.57
CA ARG A 115 8.95 -10.67 -2.15
C ARG A 115 10.16 -9.78 -1.98
N HIS A 116 10.02 -8.79 -1.10
CA HIS A 116 11.05 -7.80 -0.82
C HIS A 116 11.18 -7.57 0.67
N ARG A 117 12.42 -7.44 1.14
CA ARG A 117 12.75 -6.86 2.44
C ARG A 117 13.57 -5.60 2.18
N ILE A 118 13.01 -4.45 2.54
CA ILE A 118 13.58 -3.13 2.20
C ILE A 118 13.66 -2.28 3.45
N ALA A 119 14.80 -1.63 3.68
CA ALA A 119 15.03 -0.77 4.82
C ALA A 119 15.29 0.68 4.38
N PHE A 120 14.70 1.62 5.09
CA PHE A 120 14.82 3.06 4.85
C PHE A 120 15.32 3.76 6.11
N ALA A 121 16.34 4.59 5.97
CA ALA A 121 16.78 5.48 7.04
C ALA A 121 15.76 6.62 7.23
N LEU A 122 15.34 6.89 8.45
CA LEU A 122 14.39 7.95 8.75
C LEU A 122 15.14 9.26 9.03
N PRO A 123 14.86 10.36 8.30
CA PRO A 123 15.47 11.65 8.57
C PRO A 123 15.22 12.09 10.02
N GLY A 124 16.29 12.48 10.73
CA GLY A 124 16.21 12.89 12.14
C GLY A 124 15.92 11.75 13.12
N GLY A 125 15.99 10.49 12.67
CA GLY A 125 15.75 9.32 13.51
C GLY A 125 16.67 9.25 14.73
N GLY A 126 16.14 8.76 15.85
CA GLY A 126 16.82 8.67 17.14
C GLY A 126 16.87 9.97 17.94
N ALA A 127 16.41 11.10 17.40
CA ALA A 127 16.41 12.41 18.09
C ALA A 127 15.03 12.79 18.65
N ARG A 128 13.97 12.78 17.82
CA ARG A 128 12.60 13.07 18.23
C ARG A 128 11.58 12.16 17.50
N PRO A 129 10.42 11.89 18.10
CA PRO A 129 9.34 11.22 17.38
C PRO A 129 8.87 12.04 16.17
N ALA A 130 8.64 11.34 15.05
CA ALA A 130 8.07 11.88 13.82
C ALA A 130 6.94 10.96 13.32
N GLU A 131 6.04 11.51 12.51
CA GLU A 131 5.04 10.71 11.80
C GLU A 131 5.69 10.08 10.56
N VAL A 132 5.78 8.75 10.53
CA VAL A 132 6.23 7.99 9.37
C VAL A 132 5.03 7.41 8.67
N GLU A 133 4.78 7.81 7.42
CA GLU A 133 3.69 7.32 6.59
C GLU A 133 4.24 6.54 5.39
N VAL A 134 3.70 5.35 5.15
CA VAL A 134 4.07 4.49 4.03
C VAL A 134 2.87 4.37 3.08
N TRP A 135 3.04 4.84 1.85
CA TRP A 135 2.06 4.71 0.78
C TRP A 135 2.40 3.52 -0.10
N LEU A 136 1.46 2.58 -0.19
CA LEU A 136 1.67 1.36 -0.98
C LEU A 136 1.59 1.65 -2.49
N PRO A 137 2.25 0.82 -3.32
CA PRO A 137 2.06 0.84 -4.76
C PRO A 137 0.58 0.90 -5.15
N HIS A 138 0.21 1.89 -5.95
CA HIS A 138 -1.17 2.10 -6.36
C HIS A 138 -1.57 1.24 -7.56
N LEU A 139 -0.63 0.78 -8.39
CA LEU A 139 -0.91 -0.03 -9.59
C LEU A 139 -0.75 -1.55 -9.42
N SER A 140 -0.28 -1.99 -8.25
CA SER A 140 -0.20 -3.41 -7.89
C SER A 140 -0.96 -3.69 -6.60
N ALA A 141 -1.23 -4.96 -6.33
CA ALA A 141 -1.55 -5.40 -4.98
C ALA A 141 -0.25 -5.58 -4.20
N THR A 142 -0.22 -5.11 -2.95
CA THR A 142 0.93 -5.25 -2.06
C THR A 142 0.49 -5.89 -0.77
N ARG A 143 1.00 -7.10 -0.48
CA ARG A 143 0.84 -7.74 0.83
C ARG A 143 1.90 -7.24 1.77
N ILE A 144 1.56 -7.08 3.04
CA ILE A 144 2.49 -6.70 4.09
C ILE A 144 2.66 -7.91 5.01
N ALA A 145 3.90 -8.36 5.20
CA ALA A 145 4.23 -9.43 6.13
C ALA A 145 4.65 -8.86 7.49
N ALA A 146 5.50 -7.83 7.50
CA ALA A 146 5.95 -7.18 8.72
C ALA A 146 6.45 -5.76 8.47
N VAL A 147 6.41 -4.95 9.53
CA VAL A 147 7.05 -3.64 9.62
C VAL A 147 7.98 -3.65 10.83
N SER A 148 9.27 -3.39 10.63
CA SER A 148 10.27 -3.36 11.70
C SER A 148 10.82 -1.95 11.89
N LEU A 149 10.87 -1.48 13.13
CA LEU A 149 11.40 -0.18 13.52
C LEU A 149 12.66 -0.36 14.36
N SER A 150 13.78 0.19 13.89
CA SER A 150 15.10 -0.01 14.52
C SER A 150 15.67 1.29 15.08
N GLY A 151 16.30 1.23 16.26
CA GLY A 151 16.96 2.37 16.89
C GLY A 151 16.00 3.39 17.51
N HIS A 152 14.79 2.96 17.89
CA HIS A 152 13.83 3.78 18.62
C HIS A 152 14.19 3.83 20.12
N ARG A 153 13.95 4.95 20.80
CA ARG A 153 14.12 5.04 22.26
C ARG A 153 12.80 4.88 22.98
N SER A 154 11.72 5.33 22.34
CA SER A 154 10.36 5.24 22.86
C SER A 154 9.53 4.22 22.08
N PRO A 155 8.57 3.53 22.71
CA PRO A 155 7.67 2.64 21.98
C PRO A 155 6.94 3.39 20.86
N PRO A 156 6.83 2.80 19.65
CA PRO A 156 6.04 3.37 18.58
C PRO A 156 4.56 3.44 18.98
N VAL A 157 3.88 4.46 18.50
CA VAL A 157 2.49 4.78 18.84
C VAL A 157 1.67 5.09 17.60
N ALA A 158 0.37 4.76 17.67
CA ALA A 158 -0.57 5.03 16.59
C ALA A 158 -0.68 6.53 16.28
N VAL A 159 -0.87 6.85 15.00
CA VAL A 159 -1.16 8.20 14.54
C VAL A 159 -2.65 8.45 14.64
N ASP A 160 -3.04 9.54 15.31
CA ASP A 160 -4.44 9.97 15.31
C ASP A 160 -4.73 10.74 14.02
N ARG A 161 -5.84 10.40 13.37
CA ARG A 161 -6.28 10.99 12.11
C ARG A 161 -7.76 11.35 12.25
N PRO A 162 -8.08 12.53 12.81
CA PRO A 162 -9.46 12.96 13.05
C PRO A 162 -10.18 13.44 11.78
N GLY A 163 -9.47 13.52 10.65
CA GLY A 163 -9.98 13.99 9.38
C GLY A 163 -11.21 13.27 8.85
N ALA A 164 -12.04 13.99 8.09
CA ALA A 164 -13.20 13.42 7.43
C ALA A 164 -12.80 12.26 6.49
N ARG A 165 -13.60 11.19 6.49
CA ARG A 165 -13.43 10.08 5.54
C ARG A 165 -13.93 10.51 4.18
N TRP A 166 -13.07 10.41 3.16
CA TRP A 166 -13.41 10.79 1.79
C TRP A 166 -13.24 9.58 0.87
N VAL A 167 -14.34 9.13 0.28
CA VAL A 167 -14.36 8.04 -0.69
C VAL A 167 -14.44 8.64 -2.09
N VAL A 168 -13.49 8.30 -2.95
CA VAL A 168 -13.45 8.75 -4.35
C VAL A 168 -13.63 7.55 -5.27
N TYR A 169 -14.62 7.60 -6.15
CA TYR A 169 -14.90 6.53 -7.11
C TYR A 169 -14.69 7.01 -8.54
N GLY A 170 -14.21 6.13 -9.42
CA GLY A 170 -14.16 6.41 -10.85
C GLY A 170 -13.28 5.45 -11.62
N SER A 171 -12.83 5.89 -12.79
CA SER A 171 -12.09 5.08 -13.76
C SER A 171 -10.56 5.18 -13.55
N SER A 172 -9.81 4.95 -14.62
CA SER A 172 -8.36 5.11 -14.72
C SER A 172 -7.82 6.47 -14.25
N ILE A 173 -8.58 7.55 -14.45
CA ILE A 173 -8.20 8.91 -14.03
C ILE A 173 -8.13 9.00 -12.51
N VAL A 174 -9.06 8.34 -11.81
CA VAL A 174 -9.07 8.27 -10.35
C VAL A 174 -7.99 7.29 -9.85
N HIS A 175 -7.71 6.22 -10.61
CA HIS A 175 -6.63 5.28 -10.31
C HIS A 175 -5.23 5.90 -10.49
N CYS A 176 -5.11 6.99 -11.26
CA CYS A 176 -3.87 7.76 -11.43
C CYS A 176 -2.69 6.97 -12.02
N MET A 177 -2.92 6.19 -13.09
CA MET A 177 -1.89 5.36 -13.73
C MET A 177 -0.60 6.09 -14.17
N TYR A 178 -0.65 7.42 -14.31
CA TYR A 178 0.49 8.25 -14.71
C TYR A 178 1.04 9.14 -13.58
N ALA A 179 0.57 8.96 -12.34
CA ALA A 179 1.15 9.68 -11.21
C ALA A 179 2.59 9.20 -10.95
N ALA A 180 3.47 10.13 -10.61
CA ALA A 180 4.88 9.82 -10.32
C ALA A 180 5.06 8.89 -9.11
N GLY A 181 4.10 8.88 -8.17
CA GLY A 181 4.03 7.91 -7.10
C GLY A 181 2.68 7.92 -6.37
N PRO A 182 2.46 6.97 -5.45
CA PRO A 182 1.18 6.77 -4.78
C PRO A 182 0.76 7.98 -3.92
N SER A 183 1.71 8.71 -3.34
CA SER A 183 1.42 9.92 -2.56
C SER A 183 1.20 11.18 -3.40
N GLU A 184 1.38 11.10 -4.72
CA GLU A 184 1.25 12.20 -5.68
C GLU A 184 0.07 12.00 -6.65
N THR A 185 -0.82 11.05 -6.34
CA THR A 185 -2.09 10.92 -7.04
C THR A 185 -2.97 12.14 -6.71
N TRP A 186 -3.77 12.64 -7.67
CA TRP A 186 -4.61 13.82 -7.39
C TRP A 186 -5.56 13.63 -6.17
N PRO A 187 -6.13 12.43 -5.89
CA PRO A 187 -6.91 12.23 -4.67
C PRO A 187 -6.04 12.27 -3.42
N ALA A 188 -4.79 11.79 -3.48
CA ALA A 188 -3.87 11.88 -2.35
C ALA A 188 -3.50 13.32 -2.04
N LEU A 189 -3.24 14.14 -3.07
CA LEU A 189 -2.91 15.56 -2.92
C LEU A 189 -4.07 16.34 -2.29
N VAL A 190 -5.30 16.17 -2.82
CA VAL A 190 -6.49 16.83 -2.24
C VAL A 190 -6.75 16.37 -0.80
N ALA A 191 -6.58 15.08 -0.52
CA ALA A 191 -6.76 14.56 0.83
C ALA A 191 -5.71 15.11 1.80
N ALA A 192 -4.45 15.24 1.37
CA ALA A 192 -3.38 15.82 2.18
C ALA A 192 -3.66 17.30 2.48
N GLU A 193 -4.06 18.08 1.47
CA GLU A 193 -4.38 19.52 1.62
C GLU A 193 -5.55 19.76 2.58
N ARG A 194 -6.54 18.87 2.59
CA ARG A 194 -7.74 18.98 3.44
C ARG A 194 -7.64 18.25 4.78
N GLY A 195 -6.54 17.53 5.03
CA GLY A 195 -6.41 16.64 6.18
C GLY A 195 -7.45 15.52 6.19
N TRP A 196 -7.87 15.02 5.03
CA TRP A 196 -8.89 13.98 4.88
C TRP A 196 -8.31 12.58 4.78
N ARG A 197 -9.14 11.60 5.16
CA ARG A 197 -8.83 10.17 5.10
C ARG A 197 -9.34 9.58 3.80
N LEU A 198 -8.48 9.61 2.77
CA LEU A 198 -8.76 9.06 1.45
C LEU A 198 -9.02 7.55 1.48
N ARG A 199 -10.09 7.13 0.82
CA ARG A 199 -10.28 5.79 0.25
C ARG A 199 -10.50 5.92 -1.24
N ASN A 200 -9.52 5.48 -2.03
CA ASN A 200 -9.59 5.52 -3.48
C ASN A 200 -10.28 4.24 -3.98
N LEU A 201 -11.40 4.36 -4.69
CA LEU A 201 -12.14 3.30 -5.40
C LEU A 201 -12.08 3.52 -6.92
N GLY A 202 -11.02 4.17 -7.39
CA GLY A 202 -10.64 4.23 -8.78
C GLY A 202 -10.27 2.84 -9.29
N LEU A 203 -10.89 2.45 -10.40
CA LEU A 203 -10.73 1.16 -11.03
C LEU A 203 -10.35 1.41 -12.48
N ALA A 204 -9.08 1.15 -12.84
CA ALA A 204 -8.58 1.31 -14.21
C ALA A 204 -9.05 0.17 -15.13
N GLY A 205 -10.36 -0.04 -15.20
CA GLY A 205 -10.98 -0.91 -16.21
C GLY A 205 -11.17 -0.13 -17.50
N ARG A 206 -10.77 -0.70 -18.64
CA ARG A 206 -11.40 -0.33 -19.90
C ARG A 206 -12.89 -0.72 -19.82
N PRO A 207 -13.84 0.15 -20.17
CA PRO A 207 -15.14 -0.35 -20.61
C PRO A 207 -14.94 -1.08 -21.95
N THR A 208 -15.75 -2.10 -22.21
CA THR A 208 -15.92 -2.85 -23.49
C THR A 208 -14.96 -4.04 -23.73
N SER A 209 -15.40 -5.18 -24.28
CA SER A 209 -16.47 -5.36 -25.27
C SER A 209 -17.90 -5.38 -24.73
N ILE A 210 -18.70 -4.38 -25.12
CA ILE A 210 -20.08 -4.68 -25.53
C ILE A 210 -19.90 -5.45 -26.83
N ARG A 211 -20.26 -6.73 -26.86
CA ARG A 211 -20.39 -7.46 -28.11
C ARG A 211 -21.53 -6.77 -28.88
N SER A 212 -21.20 -5.97 -29.90
CA SER A 212 -22.22 -5.65 -30.89
C SER A 212 -22.53 -6.96 -31.61
N SER A 213 -23.65 -7.61 -31.28
CA SER A 213 -24.26 -8.57 -32.18
C SER A 213 -24.78 -7.78 -33.37
N ARG A 214 -23.90 -7.45 -34.33
CA ARG A 214 -24.38 -7.21 -35.70
C ARG A 214 -24.95 -8.55 -36.15
N GLY A 215 -26.27 -8.65 -36.06
CA GLY A 215 -27.04 -9.73 -36.65
C GLY A 215 -26.61 -9.87 -38.11
N ARG A 216 -26.14 -11.05 -38.47
CA ARG A 216 -25.89 -11.43 -39.85
C ARG A 216 -27.29 -11.59 -40.48
N SER A 217 -27.84 -10.51 -41.02
CA SER A 217 -29.04 -10.56 -41.85
C SER A 217 -28.74 -11.42 -43.08
N GLY A 218 -29.70 -12.28 -43.39
CA GLY A 218 -29.48 -13.45 -44.24
C GLY A 218 -29.31 -13.14 -45.73
N THR A 219 -28.62 -14.05 -46.38
CA THR A 219 -28.71 -14.22 -47.83
C THR A 219 -29.37 -15.57 -48.09
N ARG A 220 -30.71 -15.60 -48.07
CA ARG A 220 -31.46 -16.56 -48.87
C ARG A 220 -31.66 -15.91 -50.23
N ARG A 221 -31.01 -16.44 -51.27
CA ARG A 221 -31.55 -16.38 -52.62
C ARG A 221 -31.52 -17.80 -53.19
N ARG A 222 -32.74 -18.31 -53.36
CA ARG A 222 -33.08 -19.35 -54.32
C ARG A 222 -32.89 -18.79 -55.73
N THR A 223 -32.26 -19.57 -56.59
CA THR A 223 -32.78 -20.09 -57.88
C THR A 223 -31.76 -21.07 -58.39
#